data_AF-A0A956XXY1-F1
#
_entry.id   AF-A0A956XXY1-F1
#
_cell.length_a   1.000
_cell.length_b   1.000
_cell.length_c   1.000
_cell.angle_alpha   90.00
_cell.angle_beta   90.00
_cell.angle_gamma   90.00
#
_symmetry.space_group_name_H-M   'P 1'
#
loop_
_entity.id
_entity.type
_entity.pdbx_description
1 polymer ?
#
loop_
_entity_poly.entity_id
_entity_poly.type
_entity_poly.pdbx_seq_one_letter_code
_entity_poly.pdbx_strand_id
1 'polypeptide(L)'
;MPGRISWLLKDKVVVLEYIGVVTLDDLRNISRLGTAMLNEFEDALGHVIVDESQLTSYPMNVPQGIKLLNATLSHPRLGWLIFVAIPNEVVSFVTKMVLSAARTRYRVVNTFAEAKAALMEADSTLPDLHKIDFPGDAILLYEVDGDQVIDHLSHA
;
A
#
# COMPACT_ATOMS: atom_id res chain seq x y z
N MET A 1 -6.47 -14.81 -3.62
CA MET A 1 -6.16 -13.40 -3.96
C MET A 1 -5.87 -12.57 -2.71
N PRO A 2 -4.63 -12.62 -2.20
CA PRO A 2 -4.06 -11.88 -1.09
C PRO A 2 -3.83 -10.37 -1.31
N GLY A 3 -3.78 -9.87 -2.55
CA GLY A 3 -3.59 -8.43 -2.74
C GLY A 3 -4.04 -7.85 -4.08
N ARG A 4 -4.41 -6.56 -4.05
CA ARG A 4 -4.69 -5.72 -5.24
C ARG A 4 -3.92 -4.42 -5.17
N ILE A 5 -3.44 -3.95 -6.32
CA ILE A 5 -2.76 -2.67 -6.45
C ILE A 5 -3.46 -1.84 -7.52
N SER A 6 -3.90 -0.64 -7.13
CA SER A 6 -4.69 0.25 -7.99
C SER A 6 -4.18 1.69 -7.92
N TRP A 7 -4.31 2.45 -9.01
CA TRP A 7 -4.21 3.91 -8.94
C TRP A 7 -5.51 4.48 -8.39
N LEU A 8 -5.43 5.24 -7.29
CA LEU A 8 -6.50 6.16 -6.89
C LEU A 8 -6.32 7.51 -7.58
N LEU A 9 -5.07 7.98 -7.64
CA LEU A 9 -4.68 9.14 -8.41
C LEU A 9 -3.41 8.78 -9.16
N LYS A 10 -3.50 8.73 -10.49
CA LYS A 10 -2.37 8.36 -11.34
C LYS A 10 -1.13 9.20 -11.00
N ASP A 11 0.02 8.54 -10.94
CA ASP A 11 1.34 9.15 -10.68
C ASP A 11 1.49 9.82 -9.30
N LYS A 12 0.55 9.59 -8.37
CA LYS A 12 0.56 10.24 -7.04
C LYS A 12 0.11 9.34 -5.90
N VAL A 13 -1.01 8.63 -6.05
CA VAL A 13 -1.63 7.86 -4.95
C VAL A 13 -2.01 6.47 -5.43
N VAL A 14 -1.36 5.49 -4.82
CA VAL A 14 -1.63 4.06 -5.00
C VAL A 14 -2.49 3.56 -3.85
N VAL A 15 -3.37 2.61 -4.13
CA VAL A 15 -4.07 1.82 -3.12
C VAL A 15 -3.57 0.39 -3.21
N LEU A 16 -3.14 -0.16 -2.08
CA LEU A 16 -2.78 -1.54 -1.88
C LEU A 16 -3.83 -2.17 -0.96
N GLU A 17 -4.67 -3.04 -1.49
CA GLU A 17 -5.64 -3.79 -0.70
C GLU A 17 -5.03 -5.14 -0.33
N TYR A 18 -5.01 -5.50 0.95
CA TYR A 18 -4.69 -6.84 1.42
C TYR A 18 -5.96 -7.61 1.77
N ILE A 19 -6.10 -8.82 1.24
CA ILE A 19 -7.35 -9.59 1.33
C ILE A 19 -7.04 -10.99 1.88
N GLY A 20 -7.72 -11.40 2.94
CA GLY A 20 -7.55 -12.73 3.51
C GLY A 20 -6.18 -12.96 4.13
N VAL A 21 -5.49 -14.03 3.72
CA VAL A 21 -4.22 -14.47 4.31
C VAL A 21 -3.07 -14.01 3.43
N VAL A 22 -2.24 -13.10 3.93
CA VAL A 22 -1.02 -12.66 3.25
C VAL A 22 0.15 -13.54 3.65
N THR A 23 0.86 -14.08 2.67
CA THR A 23 2.06 -14.89 2.86
C THR A 23 3.34 -14.07 2.62
N LEU A 24 4.50 -14.65 2.92
CA LEU A 24 5.79 -14.03 2.65
C LEU A 24 6.09 -13.90 1.15
N ASP A 25 5.53 -14.77 0.32
CA ASP A 25 5.70 -14.71 -1.12
C ASP A 25 4.85 -13.58 -1.71
N ASP A 26 3.64 -13.37 -1.18
CA ASP A 26 2.81 -12.21 -1.51
C ASP A 26 3.52 -10.90 -1.18
N LEU A 27 4.10 -10.79 0.03
CA LEU A 27 4.89 -9.60 0.41
C LEU A 27 6.08 -9.36 -0.52
N ARG A 28 6.73 -10.43 -1.01
CA ARG A 28 7.83 -10.31 -1.97
C ARG A 28 7.33 -9.78 -3.31
N ASN A 29 6.21 -10.31 -3.81
CA ASN A 29 5.62 -9.88 -5.07
C ASN A 29 5.11 -8.43 -4.98
N ILE A 30 4.40 -8.10 -3.91
CA ILE A 30 3.90 -6.75 -3.64
C ILE A 30 5.07 -5.76 -3.47
N SER A 31 6.14 -6.13 -2.77
CA SER A 31 7.33 -5.27 -2.66
C SER A 31 7.99 -5.04 -4.03
N ARG A 32 8.12 -6.08 -4.86
CA ARG A 32 8.68 -5.96 -6.20
C ARG A 32 7.84 -5.02 -7.07
N LEU A 33 6.51 -5.21 -7.08
CA LEU A 33 5.57 -4.38 -7.84
C LEU A 33 5.54 -2.94 -7.33
N GLY A 34 5.42 -2.75 -6.01
CA GLY A 34 5.44 -1.42 -5.39
C GLY A 34 6.75 -0.67 -5.67
N THR A 35 7.89 -1.36 -5.65
CA THR A 35 9.18 -0.77 -6.01
C THR A 35 9.22 -0.38 -7.49
N ALA A 36 8.73 -1.25 -8.39
CA ALA A 36 8.66 -0.92 -9.82
C ALA A 36 7.79 0.33 -10.05
N MET A 37 6.60 0.39 -9.45
CA MET A 37 5.72 1.55 -9.53
C MET A 37 6.35 2.82 -8.96
N LEU A 38 7.04 2.72 -7.82
CA LEU A 38 7.72 3.88 -7.24
C LEU A 38 8.85 4.42 -8.14
N ASN A 39 9.42 3.59 -9.02
CA ASN A 39 10.39 4.01 -10.02
C ASN A 39 9.75 4.72 -11.23
N GLU A 40 8.45 4.57 -11.43
CA GLU A 40 7.72 5.24 -12.51
C GLU A 40 7.36 6.70 -12.17
N PHE A 41 7.31 7.07 -10.89
CA PHE A 41 7.08 8.46 -10.50
C PHE A 41 8.26 9.35 -10.92
N GLU A 42 8.09 10.24 -11.89
CA GLU A 42 9.20 11.06 -12.39
C GLU A 42 9.62 12.15 -11.38
N ASP A 43 8.67 13.00 -10.97
CA ASP A 43 8.93 14.24 -10.22
C ASP A 43 8.21 14.34 -8.87
N ALA A 44 7.39 13.35 -8.52
CA ALA A 44 6.56 13.37 -7.31
C ALA A 44 6.90 12.26 -6.34
N LEU A 45 6.64 12.50 -5.05
CA LEU A 45 6.55 11.41 -4.09
C LEU A 45 5.24 10.65 -4.33
N GLY A 46 5.34 9.33 -4.40
CA GLY A 46 4.19 8.43 -4.44
C GLY A 46 3.69 8.14 -3.03
N HIS A 47 2.42 8.37 -2.78
CA HIS A 47 1.75 8.00 -1.55
C HIS A 47 1.04 6.66 -1.73
N VAL A 48 0.93 5.89 -0.66
CA VAL A 48 0.23 4.60 -0.68
C VAL A 48 -0.78 4.55 0.44
N ILE A 49 -2.02 4.25 0.10
CA ILE A 49 -3.04 3.82 1.05
C ILE A 49 -2.99 2.30 1.10
N VAL A 50 -2.80 1.75 2.29
CA VAL A 50 -2.79 0.30 2.53
C VAL A 50 -4.11 -0.05 3.22
N ASP A 51 -5.01 -0.70 2.50
CA ASP A 51 -6.29 -1.15 3.02
C ASP A 51 -6.18 -2.59 3.55
N GLU A 52 -6.29 -2.74 4.86
CA GLU A 52 -6.24 -4.04 5.56
C GLU A 52 -7.62 -4.47 6.07
N SER A 53 -8.71 -3.81 5.65
CA SER A 53 -10.08 -4.09 6.13
C SER A 53 -10.53 -5.53 5.90
N GLN A 54 -9.96 -6.20 4.89
CA GLN A 54 -10.25 -7.59 4.54
C GLN A 54 -9.13 -8.56 4.93
N LEU A 55 -8.06 -8.07 5.58
CA LEU A 55 -6.94 -8.88 6.03
C LEU A 55 -7.35 -9.75 7.23
N THR A 56 -7.09 -11.04 7.15
CA THR A 56 -7.36 -11.99 8.25
C THR A 56 -6.08 -12.47 8.92
N SER A 57 -4.96 -12.51 8.19
CA SER A 57 -3.68 -12.96 8.72
C SER A 57 -2.50 -12.32 7.99
N TYR A 58 -1.45 -12.02 8.74
CA TYR A 58 -0.20 -11.41 8.26
C TYR A 58 1.00 -12.21 8.77
N PRO A 59 2.12 -12.31 8.02
CA PRO A 59 3.30 -13.04 8.47
C PRO A 59 3.88 -12.47 9.78
N MET A 60 3.97 -13.30 10.82
CA MET A 60 4.47 -12.89 12.14
C MET A 60 6.01 -12.80 12.22
N ASN A 61 6.72 -13.10 11.12
CA ASN A 61 8.17 -13.03 11.05
C ASN A 61 8.65 -11.61 10.73
N VAL A 62 8.69 -10.74 11.75
CA VAL A 62 9.08 -9.33 11.64
C VAL A 62 10.44 -9.14 10.92
N PRO A 63 11.54 -9.84 11.29
CA PRO A 63 12.82 -9.67 10.60
C PRO A 63 12.74 -9.96 9.09
N GLN A 64 11.96 -10.98 8.70
CA GLN A 64 11.77 -11.32 7.30
C GLN A 64 10.88 -10.30 6.58
N GLY A 65 9.82 -9.81 7.24
CA GLY A 65 8.97 -8.73 6.74
C GLY A 65 9.77 -7.45 6.46
N ILE A 66 10.61 -7.03 7.42
CA ILE A 66 11.54 -5.90 7.24
C ILE A 66 12.42 -6.14 6.01
N LYS A 67 13.10 -7.30 5.93
CA LYS A 67 13.99 -7.60 4.81
C LYS A 67 13.29 -7.56 3.45
N LEU A 68 12.08 -8.11 3.36
CA LEU A 68 11.31 -8.17 2.12
C LEU A 68 10.82 -6.80 1.69
N LEU A 69 10.27 -6.02 2.63
CA LEU A 69 9.65 -4.73 2.34
C LEU A 69 10.65 -3.57 2.29
N ASN A 70 11.89 -3.75 2.77
CA ASN A 70 12.87 -2.67 2.91
C ASN A 70 13.08 -1.90 1.61
N ALA A 71 13.19 -2.58 0.47
CA ALA A 71 13.42 -1.94 -0.83
C ALA A 71 12.30 -0.93 -1.18
N THR A 72 11.06 -1.26 -0.86
CA THR A 72 9.90 -0.39 -1.08
C THR A 72 9.80 0.68 0.00
N LEU A 73 9.93 0.30 1.27
CA LEU A 73 9.74 1.21 2.41
C LEU A 73 10.84 2.26 2.55
N SER A 74 12.06 1.96 2.10
CA SER A 74 13.18 2.92 2.07
C SER A 74 13.32 3.63 0.72
N HIS A 75 12.36 3.47 -0.19
CA HIS A 75 12.46 4.04 -1.52
C HIS A 75 12.42 5.58 -1.46
N PRO A 76 13.33 6.30 -2.14
CA PRO A 76 13.42 7.76 -2.03
C PRO A 76 12.19 8.49 -2.56
N ARG A 77 11.43 7.84 -3.45
CA ARG A 77 10.16 8.35 -3.99
C ARG A 77 8.93 7.96 -3.18
N LEU A 78 9.09 7.24 -2.07
CA LEU A 78 7.97 6.93 -1.19
C LEU A 78 7.66 8.15 -0.31
N GLY A 79 6.42 8.63 -0.41
CA GLY A 79 5.88 9.70 0.42
C GLY A 79 5.31 9.17 1.73
N TRP A 80 3.99 9.26 1.87
CA TRP A 80 3.26 8.80 3.05
C TRP A 80 2.62 7.44 2.81
N LEU A 81 2.69 6.58 3.83
CA LEU A 81 1.89 5.36 3.93
C LEU A 81 0.71 5.59 4.87
N ILE A 82 -0.51 5.32 4.43
CA ILE A 82 -1.69 5.41 5.28
C ILE A 82 -2.35 4.04 5.39
N PHE A 83 -2.32 3.46 6.58
CA PHE A 83 -2.93 2.16 6.85
C PHE A 83 -4.38 2.35 7.27
N VAL A 84 -5.28 1.55 6.68
CA VAL A 84 -6.72 1.58 6.93
C VAL A 84 -7.15 0.26 7.54
N ALA A 85 -7.92 0.34 8.63
CA ALA A 85 -8.65 -0.79 9.20
C ALA A 85 -7.79 -2.03 9.54
N ILE A 86 -6.68 -1.82 10.24
CA ILE A 86 -5.82 -2.92 10.71
C ILE A 86 -6.63 -3.89 11.60
N PRO A 87 -6.74 -5.19 11.26
CA PRO A 87 -7.79 -6.08 11.76
C PRO A 87 -7.66 -6.47 13.23
N ASN A 88 -6.45 -6.46 13.81
CA ASN A 88 -6.22 -6.78 15.23
C ASN A 88 -4.91 -6.19 15.78
N GLU A 89 -4.77 -6.22 17.11
CA GLU A 89 -3.62 -5.66 17.82
C GLU A 89 -2.29 -6.33 17.46
N VAL A 90 -2.29 -7.63 17.18
CA VAL A 90 -1.07 -8.38 16.83
C VAL A 90 -0.54 -7.93 15.47
N VAL A 91 -1.41 -7.86 14.47
CA VAL A 91 -1.07 -7.35 13.13
C VAL A 91 -0.63 -5.88 13.25
N SER A 92 -1.36 -5.06 14.00
CA SER A 92 -0.98 -3.65 14.25
C SER A 92 0.40 -3.52 14.87
N PHE A 93 0.72 -4.37 15.84
CA PHE A 93 2.03 -4.40 16.49
C PHE A 93 3.14 -4.77 15.51
N VAL A 94 2.98 -5.86 14.76
CA VAL A 94 3.94 -6.31 13.73
C VAL A 94 4.16 -5.23 12.67
N THR A 95 3.08 -4.66 12.13
CA THR A 95 3.13 -3.59 11.14
C THR A 95 3.89 -2.37 11.67
N LYS A 96 3.60 -1.92 12.90
CA LYS A 96 4.32 -0.80 13.53
C LYS A 96 5.82 -1.09 13.70
N MET A 97 6.20 -2.31 14.06
CA MET A 97 7.62 -2.67 14.16
C MET A 97 8.33 -2.58 12.82
N VAL A 98 7.72 -3.13 11.76
CA VAL A 98 8.28 -3.09 10.41
C VAL A 98 8.45 -1.65 9.92
N LEU A 99 7.40 -0.83 10.06
CA LEU A 99 7.42 0.58 9.64
C LEU A 99 8.41 1.43 10.44
N SER A 100 8.49 1.22 11.75
CA SER A 100 9.44 1.90 12.63
C SER A 100 10.89 1.59 12.24
N ALA A 101 11.20 0.32 11.96
CA ALA A 101 12.53 -0.08 11.50
C ALA A 101 12.91 0.57 10.17
N ALA A 102 11.95 0.74 9.26
CA ALA A 102 12.16 1.39 7.97
C ALA A 102 12.20 2.93 8.03
N ARG A 103 11.85 3.54 9.18
CA ARG A 103 11.73 5.00 9.37
C ARG A 103 10.81 5.68 8.34
N THR A 104 9.82 4.95 7.85
CA THR A 104 8.88 5.45 6.85
C THR A 104 7.85 6.36 7.50
N ARG A 105 7.43 7.42 6.80
CA ARG A 105 6.33 8.29 7.27
C ARG A 105 5.03 7.53 7.10
N TYR A 106 4.33 7.27 8.20
CA TYR A 106 3.05 6.58 8.13
C TYR A 106 2.02 7.18 9.08
N ARG A 107 0.74 6.96 8.77
CA ARG A 107 -0.39 7.14 9.69
C ARG A 107 -1.28 5.90 9.65
N VAL A 108 -2.02 5.68 10.73
CA VAL A 108 -3.03 4.62 10.81
C VAL A 108 -4.37 5.30 11.05
N VAL A 109 -5.38 4.92 10.28
CA VAL A 109 -6.74 5.44 10.34
C VAL A 109 -7.74 4.29 10.28
N ASN A 110 -9.01 4.55 10.58
CA ASN A 110 -10.03 3.52 10.65
C ASN A 110 -10.80 3.37 9.34
N THR A 111 -10.88 4.42 8.54
CA THR A 111 -11.68 4.43 7.31
C THR A 111 -10.90 4.94 6.11
N PHE A 112 -11.30 4.51 4.91
CA PHE A 112 -10.72 5.00 3.67
C PHE A 112 -10.94 6.52 3.48
N ALA A 113 -12.08 7.04 3.94
CA ALA A 113 -12.37 8.47 3.93
C ALA A 113 -11.37 9.27 4.80
N GLU A 114 -11.06 8.77 6.00
CA GLU A 114 -10.02 9.35 6.85
C GLU A 114 -8.64 9.25 6.20
N ALA A 115 -8.37 8.18 5.44
CA ALA A 115 -7.09 8.02 4.74
C ALA A 115 -6.87 9.11 3.69
N LYS A 116 -7.91 9.38 2.90
CA LYS A 116 -7.90 10.47 1.91
C LYS A 116 -7.68 11.82 2.58
N ALA A 117 -8.38 12.10 3.69
CA ALA A 117 -8.19 13.33 4.45
C ALA A 117 -6.76 13.45 5.02
N ALA A 118 -6.23 12.37 5.60
CA ALA A 118 -4.89 12.34 6.16
C ALA A 118 -3.79 12.57 5.11
N LEU A 119 -3.96 12.05 3.89
CA LEU A 119 -3.03 12.32 2.79
C LEU A 119 -3.05 13.79 2.38
N MET A 120 -4.23 14.38 2.19
CA MET A 120 -4.35 15.79 1.80
C MET A 120 -3.85 16.76 2.87
N GLU A 121 -3.98 16.41 4.15
CA GLU A 121 -3.35 17.16 5.25
C GLU A 121 -1.82 17.07 5.19
N ALA A 122 -1.30 15.89 4.84
CA ALA A 122 0.12 15.61 4.83
C ALA A 122 0.85 16.09 3.56
N ASP A 123 0.14 16.21 2.43
CA ASP A 123 0.60 16.76 1.17
C ASP A 123 -0.48 17.66 0.55
N SER A 124 -0.27 18.97 0.71
CA SER A 124 -1.15 20.01 0.17
C SER A 124 -1.09 20.18 -1.35
N THR A 125 -0.19 19.46 -2.04
CA THR A 125 -0.14 19.44 -3.51
C THR A 125 -1.14 18.46 -4.13
N LEU A 126 -1.76 17.60 -3.32
CA LEU A 126 -2.79 16.67 -3.78
C LEU A 126 -4.10 17.42 -4.09
N PRO A 127 -4.82 17.01 -5.15
CA PRO A 127 -6.18 17.49 -5.39
C PRO A 127 -7.14 16.94 -4.32
N ASP A 128 -8.37 17.44 -4.31
CA ASP A 128 -9.41 16.93 -3.43
C ASP A 128 -9.78 15.48 -3.76
N LEU A 129 -9.20 14.54 -2.99
CA LEU A 129 -9.39 13.11 -3.15
C LEU A 129 -10.82 12.65 -2.77
N HIS A 130 -11.62 13.47 -2.08
CA HIS A 130 -13.00 13.10 -1.79
C HIS A 130 -13.87 13.01 -3.05
N LYS A 131 -13.44 13.64 -4.15
CA LYS A 131 -14.12 13.60 -5.45
C LYS A 131 -13.87 12.31 -6.25
N ILE A 132 -12.94 11.48 -5.80
CA ILE A 132 -12.62 10.20 -6.44
C ILE A 132 -13.32 9.10 -5.63
N ASP A 133 -14.24 8.38 -6.28
CA ASP A 133 -14.93 7.25 -5.68
C ASP A 133 -14.02 6.02 -5.69
N PHE A 134 -13.94 5.32 -4.56
CA PHE A 134 -13.16 4.10 -4.43
C PHE A 134 -14.07 2.98 -3.93
N PRO A 135 -14.10 1.81 -4.60
CA PRO A 135 -13.21 1.40 -5.70
C PRO A 135 -13.62 1.88 -7.11
N GLY A 136 -14.74 2.58 -7.28
CA GLY A 136 -15.36 2.84 -8.60
C GLY A 136 -14.49 3.54 -9.66
N ASP A 137 -13.71 4.55 -9.28
CA ASP A 137 -12.87 5.33 -10.19
C ASP A 137 -11.42 4.86 -10.24
N ALA A 138 -11.05 3.87 -9.43
CA ALA A 138 -9.68 3.40 -9.33
C ALA A 138 -9.29 2.54 -10.53
N ILE A 139 -8.05 2.72 -11.01
CA ILE A 139 -7.51 1.91 -12.11
C ILE A 139 -6.75 0.73 -11.49
N LEU A 140 -7.32 -0.46 -11.59
CA LEU A 140 -6.65 -1.70 -11.17
C LEU A 140 -5.43 -1.97 -12.05
N LEU A 141 -4.28 -2.21 -11.41
CA LEU A 141 -3.00 -2.46 -12.08
C LEU A 141 -2.59 -3.92 -11.96
N TYR A 142 -2.65 -4.42 -10.73
CA TYR A 142 -2.18 -5.75 -10.40
C TYR A 142 -3.11 -6.46 -9.44
N GLU A 143 -3.33 -7.75 -9.68
CA GLU A 143 -3.81 -8.69 -8.68
C GLU A 143 -2.68 -9.68 -8.35
N VAL A 144 -2.51 -9.98 -7.05
CA VAL A 144 -1.49 -10.89 -6.54
C VAL A 144 -2.17 -12.07 -5.86
N ASP A 145 -1.81 -13.29 -6.27
CA ASP A 145 -2.23 -14.55 -5.65
C ASP A 145 -1.13 -15.57 -5.52
N GLY A 146 -0.43 -15.55 -4.38
CA GLY A 146 0.73 -16.37 -4.12
C GLY A 146 1.86 -15.98 -5.08
N ASP A 147 2.21 -16.90 -5.97
CA ASP A 147 3.19 -16.73 -7.02
C ASP A 147 2.63 -16.12 -8.32
N GLN A 148 1.30 -16.02 -8.45
CA GLN A 148 0.65 -15.46 -9.62
C GLN A 148 0.49 -13.94 -9.50
N VAL A 149 0.86 -13.23 -10.56
CA VAL A 149 0.63 -11.78 -10.71
C VAL A 149 -0.11 -11.58 -12.02
N ILE A 150 -1.30 -10.98 -11.94
CA ILE A 150 -2.11 -10.60 -13.10
C ILE A 150 -1.87 -9.12 -13.37
N ASP A 151 -1.38 -8.79 -14.57
CA ASP A 151 -1.14 -7.42 -15.03
C ASP A 151 -2.31 -6.93 -15.88
N HIS A 152 -2.97 -5.87 -15.42
CA HIS A 152 -4.14 -5.28 -16.08
C HIS A 152 -3.78 -4.10 -17.00
N LEU A 153 -2.55 -3.59 -16.94
CA LEU A 153 -2.08 -2.49 -17.79
C LEU A 153 -1.79 -2.94 -19.23
N SER A 154 -1.46 -4.22 -19.42
CA SER A 154 -1.14 -4.78 -20.75
C SER A 154 -2.33 -4.88 -21.72
N HIS A 155 -3.55 -4.51 -21.29
CA HIS A 155 -4.80 -4.64 -22.05
C HIS A 155 -5.59 -3.33 -22.20
N ALA A 156 -5.03 -2.20 -21.76
CA ALA A 156 -5.63 -0.86 -21.85
C ALA A 156 -4.86 0.04 -22.83
#